data_AF-A0A412FNT3-F1
#
_entry.id   AF-A0A412FNT3-F1
#
_cell.length_a   1.000
_cell.length_b   1.000
_cell.length_c   1.000
_cell.angle_alpha   90.00
_cell.angle_beta   90.00
_cell.angle_gamma   90.00
#
_symmetry.space_group_name_H-M   'P 1'
#
loop_
_entity.id
_entity.type
_entity.pdbx_description
1 polymer ?
#
loop_
_entity_poly.entity_id
_entity_poly.type
_entity_poly.pdbx_seq_one_letter_code
_entity_poly.pdbx_strand_id
1 'polypeptide(L)'
;MKKTVVEYITDTLEDIPKQSLQTNKRRLHAFFSEQETIEKRGAHFVFRYAFYSVEKLRRPTKQSLFKEYKMLCSDLKSTPSGEISDMEYKDVVLYGNTSSPVVQERLTEYLERNNSLKIQLSFCDEETSECKTGENIAYAELQKALFYCKRKKYLLLFISVRELIQDIRFYDLLNEYRVDFRCVDFPWFCRENLQLIKAVMLYEKLSS
;
A
#
# COMPACT_ATOMS: atom_id res chain seq x y z
N MET A 1 4.76 -7.46 2.28
CA MET A 1 4.92 -7.65 0.80
C MET A 1 6.01 -8.68 0.51
N LYS A 2 5.81 -9.55 -0.48
CA LYS A 2 6.74 -10.65 -0.75
C LYS A 2 7.84 -10.21 -1.71
N LYS A 3 9.08 -10.25 -1.22
CA LYS A 3 10.30 -10.04 -2.01
C LYS A 3 10.95 -11.39 -2.31
N THR A 4 11.18 -11.68 -3.59
CA THR A 4 11.89 -12.88 -4.05
C THR A 4 13.12 -12.46 -4.84
N VAL A 5 14.31 -12.94 -4.45
CA VAL A 5 15.55 -12.63 -5.17
C VAL A 5 15.86 -13.75 -6.15
N VAL A 6 16.22 -13.39 -7.38
CA VAL A 6 16.68 -14.32 -8.43
C VAL A 6 18.06 -13.87 -8.88
N GLU A 7 18.98 -14.82 -8.93
CA GLU A 7 20.35 -14.60 -9.40
C GLU A 7 20.46 -14.98 -10.88
N TYR A 8 21.11 -14.12 -11.67
CA TYR A 8 21.48 -14.38 -13.06
C TYR A 8 23.00 -14.36 -13.15
N ILE A 9 23.58 -15.43 -13.70
CA ILE A 9 25.02 -15.57 -13.85
C ILE A 9 25.36 -15.35 -15.33
N THR A 10 26.29 -14.45 -15.59
CA THR A 10 26.73 -14.08 -16.93
C THR A 10 28.25 -13.97 -16.99
N ASP A 11 28.83 -14.15 -18.16
CA ASP A 11 30.27 -13.96 -18.39
C ASP A 11 30.61 -12.50 -18.70
N THR A 12 29.61 -11.70 -19.04
CA THR A 12 29.72 -10.29 -19.39
C THR A 12 29.00 -9.41 -18.38
N LEU A 13 29.40 -8.14 -18.33
CA LEU A 13 28.75 -7.10 -17.53
C LEU A 13 27.55 -6.47 -18.28
N GLU A 14 27.04 -7.16 -19.31
CA GLU A 14 25.88 -6.72 -20.07
C GLU A 14 24.59 -6.91 -19.27
N ASP A 15 23.60 -6.06 -19.55
CA ASP A 15 22.30 -6.13 -18.91
C ASP A 15 21.63 -7.49 -19.15
N ILE A 16 20.98 -8.01 -18.10
CA ILE A 16 20.21 -9.25 -18.20
C ILE A 16 19.09 -9.09 -19.25
N PRO A 17 18.92 -10.07 -20.17
CA PRO A 17 17.88 -10.00 -21.19
C PRO A 17 16.50 -9.71 -20.61
N LYS A 18 15.83 -8.67 -21.15
CA LYS A 18 14.49 -8.26 -20.71
C LYS A 18 13.49 -9.42 -20.72
N GLN A 19 13.63 -10.35 -21.66
CA GLN A 19 12.79 -11.55 -21.75
C GLN A 19 12.94 -12.45 -20.52
N SER A 20 14.17 -12.67 -20.03
CA SER A 20 14.45 -13.45 -18.81
C SER A 20 13.80 -12.82 -17.58
N LEU A 21 13.92 -11.50 -17.46
CA LEU A 21 13.27 -10.73 -16.39
C LEU A 21 11.74 -10.83 -16.48
N GLN A 22 11.16 -10.72 -17.69
CA GLN A 22 9.72 -10.85 -17.90
C GLN A 22 9.20 -12.26 -17.58
N THR A 23 9.95 -13.30 -17.93
CA THR A 23 9.61 -14.69 -17.59
C THR A 23 9.52 -14.89 -16.08
N ASN A 24 10.53 -14.43 -15.34
CA ASN A 24 10.50 -14.51 -13.88
C ASN A 24 9.45 -13.59 -13.25
N LYS A 25 9.21 -12.41 -13.83
CA LYS A 25 8.13 -11.52 -13.39
C LYS A 25 6.75 -12.19 -13.49
N ARG A 26 6.47 -12.88 -14.60
CA ARG A 26 5.23 -13.67 -14.78
C ARG A 26 5.17 -14.86 -13.83
N ARG A 27 6.24 -15.66 -13.76
CA ARG A 27 6.32 -16.85 -12.90
C ARG A 27 6.11 -16.55 -11.41
N LEU A 28 6.60 -15.39 -10.96
CA LEU A 28 6.51 -14.97 -9.57
C LEU A 28 5.27 -14.09 -9.29
N HIS A 29 4.41 -13.84 -10.28
CA HIS A 29 3.30 -12.89 -10.20
C HIS A 29 3.74 -11.53 -9.64
N ALA A 30 4.94 -11.09 -10.01
CA ALA A 30 5.55 -9.88 -9.50
C ALA A 30 5.07 -8.66 -10.29
N PHE A 31 4.72 -7.58 -9.59
CA PHE A 31 4.32 -6.32 -10.24
C PHE A 31 5.53 -5.40 -10.48
N PHE A 32 6.58 -5.52 -9.66
CA PHE A 32 7.79 -4.73 -9.73
C PHE A 32 9.04 -5.61 -9.65
N SER A 33 10.11 -5.21 -10.32
CA SER A 33 11.41 -5.87 -10.27
C SER A 33 12.53 -4.84 -10.38
N GLU A 34 13.61 -5.05 -9.65
CA GLU A 34 14.80 -4.18 -9.69
C GLU A 34 16.08 -5.00 -9.53
N GLN A 35 17.18 -4.47 -10.04
CA GLN A 35 18.50 -4.99 -9.76
C GLN A 35 18.95 -4.49 -8.40
N GLU A 36 19.37 -5.40 -7.52
CA GLU A 36 19.89 -5.05 -6.19
C GLU A 36 21.40 -4.86 -6.22
N THR A 37 22.12 -5.85 -6.76
CA THR A 37 23.58 -5.92 -6.71
C THR A 37 24.13 -6.63 -7.95
N ILE A 38 25.37 -6.30 -8.28
CA ILE A 38 26.20 -7.04 -9.23
C ILE A 38 27.46 -7.44 -8.47
N GLU A 39 27.74 -8.74 -8.41
CA GLU A 39 28.93 -9.30 -7.76
C GLU A 39 29.80 -10.01 -8.79
N LYS A 40 31.12 -9.80 -8.77
CA LYS A 40 32.06 -10.61 -9.57
C LYS A 40 32.46 -11.86 -8.79
N ARG A 41 32.18 -13.05 -9.32
CA ARG A 41 32.57 -14.35 -8.75
C ARG A 41 33.49 -15.08 -9.73
N GLY A 42 34.80 -14.92 -9.53
CA GLY A 42 35.82 -15.50 -10.42
C GLY A 42 35.76 -14.87 -11.81
N ALA A 43 35.50 -15.70 -12.83
CA ALA A 43 35.34 -15.27 -14.22
C ALA A 43 33.92 -14.78 -14.55
N HIS A 44 32.94 -14.98 -13.66
CA HIS A 44 31.53 -14.67 -13.90
C HIS A 44 31.07 -13.44 -13.12
N PHE A 45 30.00 -12.82 -13.60
CA PHE A 45 29.21 -11.80 -12.92
C PHE A 45 27.88 -12.38 -12.45
N VAL A 46 27.47 -12.04 -11.23
CA VAL A 46 26.21 -12.46 -10.62
C VAL A 46 25.34 -11.23 -10.40
N PHE A 47 24.27 -11.14 -11.17
CA PHE A 47 23.26 -10.10 -11.06
C PHE A 47 22.14 -10.59 -10.15
N ARG A 48 21.89 -9.88 -9.05
CA ARG A 48 20.79 -10.22 -8.13
C ARG A 48 19.62 -9.29 -8.39
N TYR A 49 18.50 -9.84 -8.84
CA TYR A 49 17.27 -9.08 -9.05
C TYR A 49 16.23 -9.42 -7.99
N ALA A 50 15.67 -8.39 -7.36
CA ALA A 50 14.52 -8.51 -6.48
C ALA A 50 13.22 -8.39 -7.29
N PHE A 51 12.31 -9.34 -7.07
CA PHE A 51 10.96 -9.37 -7.60
C PHE A 51 9.96 -9.21 -6.46
N TYR A 52 9.02 -8.29 -6.64
CA TYR A 52 8.04 -7.93 -5.62
C TYR A 52 6.65 -8.33 -6.07
N SER A 53 6.00 -9.17 -5.26
CA SER A 53 4.62 -9.62 -5.48
C SER A 53 3.72 -9.20 -4.31
N VAL A 54 2.44 -9.02 -4.61
CA VAL A 54 1.42 -8.81 -3.58
C VAL A 54 1.28 -10.06 -2.71
N GLU A 55 0.90 -9.86 -1.45
CA GLU A 55 0.68 -10.95 -0.49
C GLU A 55 -0.81 -11.16 -0.22
N LYS A 56 -1.19 -12.42 -0.06
CA LYS A 56 -2.54 -12.78 0.34
C LYS A 56 -2.71 -12.50 1.84
N LEU A 57 -3.56 -11.54 2.16
CA LEU A 57 -3.84 -11.17 3.54
C LEU A 57 -4.64 -12.28 4.23
N ARG A 58 -4.11 -12.78 5.34
CA ARG A 58 -4.78 -13.79 6.16
C ARG A 58 -6.02 -13.18 6.82
N ARG A 59 -7.14 -13.90 6.81
CA ARG A 59 -8.33 -13.49 7.54
C ARG A 59 -8.09 -13.67 9.04
N PRO A 60 -8.25 -12.62 9.87
CA PRO A 60 -8.04 -12.75 11.30
C PRO A 60 -9.13 -13.63 11.92
N THR A 61 -8.75 -14.45 12.89
CA THR A 61 -9.71 -15.23 13.69
C THR A 61 -10.30 -14.36 14.79
N LYS A 62 -11.50 -14.70 15.29
CA LYS A 62 -12.11 -13.98 16.43
C LYS A 62 -11.18 -13.93 17.65
N GLN A 63 -10.45 -15.02 17.92
CA GLN A 63 -9.43 -15.07 18.98
C GLN A 63 -8.27 -14.10 18.73
N SER A 64 -7.77 -13.99 17.49
CA SER A 64 -6.73 -13.04 17.11
C SER A 64 -7.20 -11.59 17.32
N LEU A 65 -8.43 -11.28 16.91
CA LEU A 65 -9.02 -9.95 17.10
C LEU A 65 -9.17 -9.59 18.58
N PHE A 66 -9.63 -10.53 19.42
CA PHE A 66 -9.70 -10.32 20.87
C PHE A 66 -8.33 -10.08 21.49
N LYS A 67 -7.31 -10.84 21.07
CA LYS A 67 -5.94 -10.65 21.56
C LYS A 67 -5.42 -9.27 21.19
N GLU A 68 -5.64 -8.85 19.95
CA GLU A 68 -5.24 -7.53 19.46
C GLU A 68 -5.96 -6.41 20.20
N TYR A 69 -7.27 -6.52 20.38
CA TYR A 69 -8.06 -5.55 21.14
C TYR A 69 -7.55 -5.39 22.58
N LYS A 70 -7.20 -6.49 23.26
CA LYS A 70 -6.64 -6.45 24.63
C LYS A 70 -5.26 -5.80 24.71
N MET A 71 -4.51 -5.73 23.62
CA MET A 71 -3.20 -5.08 23.58
C MET A 71 -3.30 -3.57 23.33
N LEU A 72 -4.50 -3.04 23.05
CA LEU A 72 -4.69 -1.61 22.84
C LEU A 72 -4.56 -0.85 24.16
N CYS A 73 -3.96 0.34 24.06
CA CYS A 73 -3.87 1.26 25.19
C CYS A 73 -5.26 1.86 25.49
N SER A 74 -5.64 1.93 26.77
CA SER A 74 -6.87 2.60 27.20
C SER A 74 -6.87 4.11 26.95
N ASP A 75 -5.67 4.69 26.85
CA ASP A 75 -5.48 6.14 26.84
C ASP A 75 -5.24 6.67 25.41
N LEU A 76 -5.73 5.95 24.40
CA LEU A 76 -5.67 6.41 23.01
C LEU A 76 -6.46 7.71 22.86
N LYS A 77 -5.79 8.76 22.37
CA LYS A 77 -6.38 10.07 22.10
C LYS A 77 -6.39 10.33 20.61
N SER A 78 -7.43 10.99 20.14
CA SER A 78 -7.47 11.52 18.77
C SER A 78 -6.63 12.78 18.68
N THR A 79 -5.86 12.91 17.61
CA THR A 79 -5.31 14.19 17.17
C THR A 79 -6.37 14.92 16.33
N PRO A 80 -6.81 16.12 16.73
CA PRO A 80 -7.76 16.91 15.95
C PRO A 80 -7.12 17.37 14.64
N SER A 81 -7.94 17.61 13.62
CA SER A 81 -7.45 17.88 12.25
C SER A 81 -6.52 19.08 12.12
N GLY A 82 -6.64 20.09 13.00
CA GLY A 82 -5.76 21.27 13.01
C GLY A 82 -4.41 21.06 13.71
N GLU A 83 -4.24 19.97 14.45
CA GLU A 83 -2.97 19.58 15.11
C GLU A 83 -2.25 18.45 14.35
N ILE A 84 -2.87 17.93 13.29
CA ILE A 84 -2.23 16.99 12.38
C ILE A 84 -1.04 17.71 11.73
N SER A 85 0.12 17.05 11.68
CA SER A 85 1.32 17.67 11.12
C SER A 85 1.08 18.18 9.69
N ASP A 86 1.59 19.37 9.42
CA ASP A 86 1.57 19.96 8.08
C ASP A 86 2.19 19.01 7.04
N MET A 87 1.71 19.13 5.81
CA MET A 87 2.13 18.26 4.72
C MET A 87 3.48 18.71 4.15
N GLU A 88 4.54 17.97 4.44
CA GLU A 88 5.86 18.17 3.79
C GLU A 88 5.90 17.60 2.35
N TYR A 89 4.89 16.80 1.99
CA TYR A 89 4.82 16.11 0.72
C TYR A 89 4.32 17.01 -0.41
N LYS A 90 4.97 16.93 -1.57
CA LYS A 90 4.48 17.52 -2.83
C LYS A 90 3.87 16.49 -3.78
N ASP A 91 4.37 15.26 -3.69
CA ASP A 91 3.98 14.16 -4.57
C ASP A 91 3.11 13.17 -3.80
N VAL A 92 2.00 12.76 -4.43
CA VAL A 92 1.04 11.83 -3.84
C VAL A 92 0.77 10.64 -4.74
N VAL A 93 0.48 9.50 -4.11
CA VAL A 93 -0.14 8.35 -4.76
C VAL A 93 -1.61 8.34 -4.38
N LEU A 94 -2.48 8.36 -5.38
CA LEU A 94 -3.91 8.31 -5.19
C LEU A 94 -4.38 6.85 -5.05
N TYR A 95 -5.26 6.60 -4.09
CA TYR A 95 -5.96 5.33 -3.96
C TYR A 95 -7.48 5.53 -3.89
N GLY A 96 -8.19 4.87 -4.79
CA GLY A 96 -9.65 4.85 -4.87
C GLY A 96 -10.18 5.16 -6.27
N ASN A 97 -11.50 5.03 -6.42
CA ASN A 97 -12.17 5.24 -7.69
C ASN A 97 -12.41 6.74 -7.98
N THR A 98 -11.88 7.25 -9.10
CA THR A 98 -12.09 8.63 -9.59
C THR A 98 -13.09 8.74 -10.74
N SER A 99 -13.84 7.69 -11.08
CA SER A 99 -14.72 7.68 -12.26
C SER A 99 -15.90 8.65 -12.15
N SER A 100 -16.29 9.05 -10.92
CA SER A 100 -17.40 9.99 -10.72
C SER A 100 -16.94 11.44 -10.82
N PRO A 101 -17.66 12.31 -11.57
CA PRO A 101 -17.30 13.73 -11.70
C PRO A 101 -17.34 14.47 -10.36
N VAL A 102 -18.27 14.11 -9.47
CA VAL A 102 -18.37 14.69 -8.11
C VAL A 102 -17.13 14.39 -7.28
N VAL A 103 -16.55 13.19 -7.47
CA VAL A 103 -15.32 12.79 -6.79
C VAL A 103 -14.13 13.55 -7.34
N GLN A 104 -14.08 13.76 -8.66
CA GLN A 104 -13.00 14.52 -9.30
C GLN A 104 -13.00 15.99 -8.87
N GLU A 105 -14.17 16.62 -8.77
CA GLU A 105 -14.30 18.00 -8.28
C GLU A 105 -13.78 18.12 -6.84
N ARG A 106 -14.25 17.26 -5.92
CA ARG A 106 -13.77 17.23 -4.53
C ARG A 106 -12.28 16.97 -4.42
N LEU A 107 -11.75 16.06 -5.23
CA LEU A 107 -10.32 15.79 -5.27
C LEU A 107 -9.55 17.03 -5.74
N THR A 108 -10.03 17.71 -6.77
CA THR A 108 -9.40 18.93 -7.30
C THR A 108 -9.37 20.03 -6.24
N GLU A 109 -10.50 20.31 -5.59
CA GLU A 109 -10.57 21.25 -4.46
C GLU A 109 -9.60 20.89 -3.34
N TYR A 110 -9.49 19.60 -3.01
CA TYR A 110 -8.58 19.12 -1.97
C TYR A 110 -7.11 19.38 -2.34
N LEU A 111 -6.71 19.08 -3.58
CA LEU A 111 -5.32 19.27 -4.04
C LEU A 111 -4.94 20.75 -4.05
N GLU A 112 -5.86 21.64 -4.47
CA GLU A 112 -5.64 23.08 -4.48
C GLU A 112 -5.49 23.66 -3.07
N ARG A 113 -6.33 23.21 -2.13
CA ARG A 113 -6.27 23.67 -0.72
C ARG A 113 -5.01 23.22 0.01
N ASN A 114 -4.37 22.12 -0.40
CA ASN A 114 -3.26 21.49 0.32
C ASN A 114 -1.90 21.68 -0.38
N ASN A 115 -1.53 22.92 -0.76
CA ASN A 115 -0.22 23.25 -1.36
C ASN A 115 0.02 22.68 -2.77
N SER A 116 -1.04 22.53 -3.58
CA SER A 116 -0.94 22.07 -4.98
C SER A 116 -0.25 20.71 -5.11
N LEU A 117 -0.74 19.72 -4.34
CA LEU A 117 -0.27 18.34 -4.39
C LEU A 117 -0.34 17.78 -5.82
N LYS A 118 0.71 17.07 -6.23
CA LYS A 118 0.81 16.46 -7.55
C LYS A 118 0.60 14.95 -7.46
N ILE A 119 -0.42 14.46 -8.15
CA ILE A 119 -0.66 13.03 -8.28
C ILE A 119 0.37 12.42 -9.23
N GLN A 120 1.13 11.45 -8.75
CA GLN A 120 2.15 10.73 -9.55
C GLN A 120 1.62 9.40 -10.08
N LEU A 121 0.85 8.69 -9.27
CA LEU A 121 0.29 7.38 -9.59
C LEU A 121 -1.12 7.28 -9.01
N SER A 122 -1.97 6.48 -9.64
CA SER A 122 -3.31 6.18 -9.16
C SER A 122 -3.54 4.67 -9.16
N PHE A 123 -4.19 4.18 -8.10
CA PHE A 123 -4.49 2.77 -7.88
C PHE A 123 -5.94 2.63 -7.40
N CYS A 124 -6.63 1.58 -7.83
CA CYS A 124 -7.97 1.27 -7.36
C CYS A 124 -8.17 -0.24 -7.45
N ASP A 125 -8.51 -0.89 -6.34
CA ASP A 125 -9.01 -2.26 -6.39
C ASP A 125 -10.44 -2.20 -7.00
N GLU A 126 -10.63 -2.76 -8.20
CA GLU A 126 -11.97 -2.87 -8.82
C GLU A 126 -12.80 -3.94 -8.10
N GLU A 127 -14.08 -3.68 -7.84
CA GLU A 127 -14.98 -4.65 -7.19
C GLU A 127 -15.30 -5.86 -8.09
N THR A 128 -15.14 -5.73 -9.41
CA THR A 128 -15.45 -6.78 -10.38
C THR A 128 -14.56 -6.68 -11.63
N SER A 129 -13.40 -7.30 -11.60
CA SER A 129 -12.90 -7.96 -12.81
C SER A 129 -12.72 -9.43 -12.49
N GLU A 130 -13.55 -10.26 -13.12
CA GLU A 130 -13.35 -11.70 -13.19
C GLU A 130 -11.99 -11.96 -13.85
N CYS A 131 -10.93 -11.97 -13.05
CA CYS A 131 -9.65 -12.44 -13.51
C CYS A 131 -9.81 -13.94 -13.72
N LYS A 132 -9.97 -14.35 -14.99
CA LYS A 132 -10.26 -15.73 -15.44
C LYS A 132 -9.26 -16.81 -14.99
N THR A 133 -8.31 -16.49 -14.10
CA THR A 133 -7.28 -17.42 -13.61
C THR A 133 -6.66 -17.07 -12.24
N GLY A 134 -7.09 -16.03 -11.53
CA GLY A 134 -6.33 -15.51 -10.36
C GLY A 134 -7.18 -15.36 -9.11
N GLU A 135 -6.75 -15.96 -8.00
CA GLU A 135 -7.33 -15.68 -6.67
C GLU A 135 -7.50 -14.17 -6.49
N ASN A 136 -8.70 -13.70 -6.16
CA ASN A 136 -8.91 -12.28 -5.83
C ASN A 136 -8.14 -11.97 -4.53
N ILE A 137 -6.97 -11.36 -4.67
CA ILE A 137 -6.12 -10.93 -3.56
C ILE A 137 -6.69 -9.60 -3.08
N ALA A 138 -7.32 -9.61 -1.91
CA ALA A 138 -7.84 -8.39 -1.29
C ALA A 138 -6.72 -7.35 -1.11
N TYR A 139 -7.02 -6.11 -1.47
CA TYR A 139 -6.11 -4.96 -1.34
C TYR A 139 -4.83 -5.09 -2.17
N ALA A 140 -4.91 -5.71 -3.36
CA ALA A 140 -3.73 -5.90 -4.21
C ALA A 140 -3.21 -4.56 -4.76
N GLU A 141 -4.09 -3.69 -5.23
CA GLU A 141 -3.71 -2.36 -5.71
C GLU A 141 -3.28 -1.45 -4.57
N LEU A 142 -3.92 -1.56 -3.39
CA LEU A 142 -3.47 -0.84 -2.19
C LEU A 142 -2.05 -1.24 -1.77
N GLN A 143 -1.71 -2.53 -1.82
CA GLN A 143 -0.36 -3.01 -1.52
C GLN A 143 0.68 -2.42 -2.49
N LYS A 144 0.34 -2.29 -3.76
CA LYS A 144 1.20 -1.62 -4.76
C LYS A 144 1.32 -0.13 -4.46
N ALA A 145 0.22 0.56 -4.16
CA ALA A 145 0.23 1.97 -3.79
C ALA A 145 1.15 2.22 -2.59
N LEU A 146 1.00 1.44 -1.52
CA LEU A 146 1.83 1.51 -0.32
C LEU A 146 3.31 1.21 -0.61
N PHE A 147 3.60 0.27 -1.50
CA PHE A 147 4.98 0.01 -1.94
C PHE A 147 5.61 1.25 -2.59
N TYR A 148 4.91 1.89 -3.53
CA TYR A 148 5.43 3.10 -4.18
C TYR A 148 5.56 4.26 -3.21
N CYS A 149 4.59 4.45 -2.31
CA CYS A 149 4.66 5.48 -1.28
C CYS A 149 5.89 5.31 -0.38
N LYS A 150 6.12 4.10 0.13
CA LYS A 150 7.28 3.80 0.99
C LYS A 150 8.60 4.01 0.26
N ARG A 151 8.68 3.57 -0.99
CA ARG A 151 9.91 3.63 -1.78
C ARG A 151 10.26 5.05 -2.22
N LYS A 152 9.27 5.85 -2.61
CA LYS A 152 9.46 7.20 -3.13
C LYS A 152 9.28 8.30 -2.08
N LYS A 153 8.88 7.91 -0.85
CA LYS A 153 8.47 8.84 0.21
C LYS A 153 7.35 9.77 -0.26
N TYR A 154 6.33 9.18 -0.88
CA TYR A 154 5.12 9.89 -1.29
C TYR A 154 4.04 9.71 -0.23
N LEU A 155 3.16 10.71 -0.14
CA LEU A 155 1.95 10.61 0.67
C LEU A 155 0.95 9.70 -0.05
N LEU A 156 0.29 8.82 0.71
CA LEU A 156 -0.86 8.09 0.19
C LEU A 156 -2.14 8.91 0.41
N LEU A 157 -2.87 9.21 -0.67
CA LEU A 157 -4.13 9.95 -0.60
C LEU A 157 -5.30 9.03 -0.92
N PHE A 158 -6.16 8.79 0.07
CA PHE A 158 -7.41 8.06 -0.10
C PHE A 158 -8.52 8.98 -0.59
N ILE A 159 -9.21 8.59 -1.65
CA ILE A 159 -10.42 9.29 -2.09
C ILE A 159 -11.55 9.09 -1.07
N SER A 160 -11.80 7.83 -0.75
CA SER A 160 -12.78 7.41 0.24
C SER A 160 -12.31 6.14 0.91
N VAL A 161 -12.62 6.01 2.19
CA VAL A 161 -12.32 4.82 2.99
C VAL A 161 -13.56 4.11 3.50
N ARG A 162 -14.77 4.57 3.13
CA ARG A 162 -16.05 4.13 3.71
C ARG A 162 -16.24 2.61 3.72
N GLU A 163 -15.87 1.94 2.65
CA GLU A 163 -16.02 0.47 2.52
C GLU A 163 -14.81 -0.30 3.05
N LEU A 164 -13.68 0.39 3.26
CA LEU A 164 -12.41 -0.20 3.68
C LEU A 164 -12.26 -0.24 5.20
N ILE A 165 -12.81 0.78 5.90
CA ILE A 165 -12.72 0.91 7.37
C ILE A 165 -13.37 -0.25 8.13
N GLN A 166 -14.27 -0.99 7.49
CA GLN A 166 -14.88 -2.16 8.12
C GLN A 166 -13.94 -3.38 8.14
N ASP A 167 -12.86 -3.41 7.36
CA ASP A 167 -11.94 -4.54 7.36
C ASP A 167 -10.72 -4.27 8.25
N ILE A 168 -10.50 -5.10 9.27
CA ILE A 168 -9.34 -4.97 10.16
C ILE A 168 -8.01 -5.15 9.39
N ARG A 169 -8.01 -5.98 8.34
CA ARG A 169 -6.82 -6.24 7.51
C ARG A 169 -6.31 -4.96 6.83
N PHE A 170 -7.20 -4.02 6.52
CA PHE A 170 -6.85 -2.72 5.96
C PHE A 170 -5.94 -1.93 6.92
N TYR A 171 -6.26 -1.92 8.21
CA TYR A 171 -5.46 -1.25 9.24
C TYR A 171 -4.12 -1.93 9.47
N ASP A 172 -4.08 -3.27 9.44
CA ASP A 172 -2.83 -4.03 9.55
C ASP A 172 -1.86 -3.66 8.43
N LEU A 173 -2.39 -3.57 7.21
CA LEU A 173 -1.61 -3.22 6.04
C LEU A 173 -1.03 -1.80 6.16
N LEU A 174 -1.85 -0.82 6.55
CA LEU A 174 -1.38 0.55 6.77
C LEU A 174 -0.31 0.60 7.88
N ASN A 175 -0.50 -0.15 8.97
CA ASN A 175 0.45 -0.20 10.08
C ASN A 175 1.80 -0.81 9.68
N GLU A 176 1.80 -1.91 8.92
CA GLU A 176 3.01 -2.61 8.46
C GLU A 176 3.89 -1.71 7.59
N TYR A 177 3.30 -0.98 6.64
CA TYR A 177 4.06 -0.19 5.68
C TYR A 177 4.65 1.08 6.29
N ARG A 178 4.03 1.61 7.35
CA ARG A 178 4.45 2.87 8.02
C ARG A 178 4.55 4.05 7.06
N VAL A 179 3.57 4.15 6.17
CA VAL A 179 3.41 5.25 5.21
C VAL A 179 2.45 6.27 5.80
N ASP A 180 2.73 7.55 5.57
CA ASP A 180 1.80 8.63 5.89
C ASP A 180 0.68 8.69 4.87
N PHE A 181 -0.52 8.91 5.35
CA PHE A 181 -1.70 8.99 4.51
C PHE A 181 -2.69 10.00 5.02
N ARG A 182 -3.55 10.44 4.11
CA ARG A 182 -4.69 11.33 4.35
C ARG A 182 -5.87 10.85 3.52
N CYS A 183 -7.06 11.32 3.88
CA CYS A 183 -8.28 11.00 3.15
C CYS A 183 -9.03 12.28 2.78
N VAL A 184 -9.56 12.31 1.57
CA VAL A 184 -10.28 13.47 1.02
C VAL A 184 -11.64 13.63 1.70
N ASP A 185 -12.40 12.56 1.86
CA ASP A 185 -13.76 12.62 2.43
C ASP A 185 -13.82 12.37 3.94
N PHE A 186 -12.70 11.97 4.57
CA PHE A 186 -12.62 11.74 6.01
C PHE A 186 -11.31 12.30 6.61
N PRO A 187 -11.26 13.60 6.95
CA PRO A 187 -10.02 14.28 7.38
C PRO A 187 -9.33 13.68 8.62
N TRP A 188 -10.11 13.07 9.54
CA TRP A 188 -9.56 12.40 10.72
C TRP A 188 -8.86 11.08 10.40
N PHE A 189 -9.04 10.52 9.20
CA PHE A 189 -8.35 9.31 8.77
C PHE A 189 -6.92 9.62 8.35
N CYS A 190 -6.05 9.60 9.34
CA CYS A 190 -4.63 9.86 9.23
C CYS A 190 -3.81 8.84 10.04
N ARG A 191 -2.48 8.92 9.93
CA ARG A 191 -1.55 8.01 10.61
C ARG A 191 -1.68 8.08 12.12
N GLU A 192 -1.80 9.30 12.63
CA GLU A 192 -1.86 9.67 14.03
C GLU A 192 -3.10 9.06 14.70
N ASN A 193 -4.23 9.07 14.00
CA ASN A 193 -5.50 8.54 14.48
C ASN A 193 -5.72 7.05 14.14
N LEU A 194 -4.85 6.43 13.34
CA LEU A 194 -5.08 5.07 12.81
C LEU A 194 -5.33 4.04 13.91
N GLN A 195 -4.58 4.11 15.01
CA GLN A 195 -4.71 3.16 16.13
C GLN A 195 -6.04 3.32 16.86
N LEU A 196 -6.48 4.57 17.08
CA LEU A 196 -7.78 4.85 17.70
C LEU A 196 -8.93 4.37 16.80
N ILE A 197 -8.89 4.70 15.51
CA ILE A 197 -9.94 4.28 14.57
C ILE A 197 -9.99 2.74 14.50
N LYS A 198 -8.83 2.08 14.44
CA LYS A 198 -8.74 0.61 14.49
C LYS A 198 -9.36 0.05 15.77
N ALA A 199 -9.09 0.68 16.92
CA ALA A 199 -9.65 0.27 18.22
C ALA A 199 -11.19 0.31 18.23
N VAL A 200 -11.77 1.39 17.69
CA VAL A 200 -13.23 1.53 17.57
C VAL A 200 -13.81 0.44 16.67
N MET A 201 -13.19 0.18 15.51
CA MET A 201 -13.66 -0.87 14.60
C MET A 201 -13.51 -2.28 15.19
N LEU A 202 -12.44 -2.55 15.96
CA LEU A 202 -12.28 -3.80 16.68
C LEU A 202 -13.39 -3.99 17.73
N TYR A 203 -13.73 -2.94 18.48
CA TYR A 203 -14.82 -2.97 19.44
C TYR A 203 -16.15 -3.30 18.75
N GLU A 204 -16.49 -2.57 17.68
CA GLU A 204 -17.72 -2.78 16.91
C GLU A 204 -17.85 -4.24 16.44
N LYS A 205 -16.78 -4.80 15.87
CA LYS A 205 -16.75 -6.21 15.41
C LYS A 205 -16.86 -7.24 16.52
N LEU A 206 -16.35 -6.96 17.71
CA LEU A 206 -16.38 -7.88 18.84
C LEU A 206 -17.69 -7.79 19.63
N SER A 207 -18.35 -6.63 19.57
CA SER A 207 -19.65 -6.35 20.21
C SER A 207 -20.87 -6.81 19.38
N SER A 208 -20.68 -7.04 18.08
CA SER A 208 -21.66 -7.60 17.15
C SER A 208 -21.66 -9.14 17.18
#